data_AF-A0A524MF46-F1
#
_entry.id   AF-A0A524MF46-F1
#
_cell.length_a   1.000
_cell.length_b   1.000
_cell.length_c   1.000
_cell.angle_alpha   90.00
_cell.angle_beta   90.00
_cell.angle_gamma   90.00
#
_symmetry.space_group_name_H-M   'P 1'
#
loop_
_entity.id
_entity.type
_entity.pdbx_description
1 polymer ?
#
loop_
_entity_poly.entity_id
_entity_poly.type
_entity_poly.pdbx_seq_one_letter_code
_entity_poly.pdbx_strand_id
1 'polypeptide(L)'
;FQTIDITDVHQVLRDALPTAPAGLVDENLQPRIRATLLMALANQRRALVLCPGNKSEIAVGYSTLYGDTVGALAPIADLYKCQVVALAESFGKLIPDRVRTKPPSAELREAQRDDEDLPAYDVLDAILKQVIEANASKTQLLNQGFDEDVVDDVLRRIRLNEYKRKQLPPGLKISPKAFGSGRRMPLTNGYIE
;
A
#
# COMPACT_ATOMS: atom_id res chain seq x y z
N PHE A 1 2.81 24.57 4.09
CA PHE A 1 1.82 23.53 4.45
C PHE A 1 0.44 24.06 4.11
N GLN A 2 -0.45 23.23 3.56
CA GLN A 2 -1.83 23.61 3.21
C GLN A 2 -2.75 22.48 3.62
N THR A 3 -3.90 22.82 4.19
CA THR A 3 -4.98 21.88 4.53
C THR A 3 -6.14 22.09 3.56
N ILE A 4 -6.69 21.00 3.03
CA ILE A 4 -7.91 20.99 2.21
C ILE A 4 -8.81 19.92 2.82
N ASP A 5 -9.96 20.34 3.31
CA ASP A 5 -11.00 19.43 3.79
C ASP A 5 -11.71 18.80 2.58
N ILE A 6 -11.93 17.48 2.62
CA ILE A 6 -12.60 16.73 1.55
C ILE A 6 -14.06 16.39 1.88
N THR A 7 -14.56 16.78 3.06
CA THR A 7 -15.87 16.35 3.60
C THR A 7 -17.01 16.70 2.65
N ASP A 8 -17.07 17.93 2.15
CA ASP A 8 -18.14 18.36 1.22
C ASP A 8 -18.06 17.61 -0.11
N VAL A 9 -16.85 17.44 -0.67
CA VAL A 9 -16.64 16.70 -1.91
C VAL A 9 -17.01 15.22 -1.73
N HIS A 10 -16.68 14.65 -0.58
CA HIS A 10 -17.05 13.30 -0.21
C HIS A 10 -18.56 13.14 -0.16
N GLN A 11 -19.27 14.06 0.50
CA GLN A 11 -20.72 14.06 0.57
C GLN A 11 -21.36 14.17 -0.82
N VAL A 12 -20.87 15.05 -1.68
CA VAL A 12 -21.35 15.18 -3.07
C VAL A 12 -21.21 13.86 -3.85
N LEU A 13 -20.08 13.14 -3.71
CA LEU A 13 -19.91 11.85 -4.37
C LEU A 13 -20.80 10.76 -3.77
N ARG A 14 -21.05 10.78 -2.46
CA ARG A 14 -21.98 9.85 -1.81
C ARG A 14 -23.40 10.04 -2.33
N ASP A 15 -23.86 11.28 -2.45
CA ASP A 15 -25.20 11.63 -2.92
C ASP A 15 -25.41 11.37 -4.42
N ALA A 16 -24.31 11.34 -5.19
CA ALA A 16 -24.35 11.02 -6.61
C ALA A 16 -24.51 9.51 -6.90
N LEU A 17 -24.29 8.64 -5.91
CA LEU A 17 -24.45 7.19 -6.09
C LEU A 17 -25.93 6.78 -6.01
N PRO A 18 -26.38 5.79 -6.80
CA PRO A 18 -27.77 5.32 -6.74
C PRO A 18 -28.21 4.80 -5.36
N THR A 19 -27.25 4.32 -4.59
CA THR A 19 -27.42 3.83 -3.22
C THR A 19 -26.34 4.45 -2.35
N ALA A 20 -26.71 4.89 -1.16
CA ALA A 20 -25.76 5.43 -0.18
C ALA A 20 -24.62 4.42 0.06
N PRO A 21 -23.35 4.80 -0.15
CA PRO A 21 -22.23 3.90 0.05
C PRO A 21 -21.99 3.64 1.53
N ALA A 22 -21.45 2.47 1.84
CA ALA A 22 -21.02 2.07 3.19
C ALA A 22 -19.78 1.17 3.13
N GLY A 23 -19.07 1.07 4.26
CA GLY A 23 -17.87 0.25 4.41
C GLY A 23 -16.81 0.57 3.35
N LEU A 24 -16.21 -0.46 2.77
CA LEU A 24 -15.11 -0.35 1.80
C LEU A 24 -15.43 0.55 0.59
N VAL A 25 -16.69 0.66 0.17
CA VAL A 25 -17.06 1.54 -0.95
C VAL A 25 -16.87 3.00 -0.56
N ASP A 26 -17.40 3.37 0.61
CA ASP A 26 -17.33 4.73 1.17
C ASP A 26 -15.89 5.10 1.56
N GLU A 27 -15.19 4.18 2.23
CA GLU A 27 -13.77 4.33 2.57
C GLU A 27 -12.91 4.61 1.33
N ASN A 28 -13.16 3.91 0.21
CA ASN A 28 -12.39 4.09 -1.02
C ASN A 28 -12.74 5.38 -1.80
N LEU A 29 -13.84 6.07 -1.51
CA LEU A 29 -14.12 7.38 -2.12
C LEU A 29 -13.10 8.42 -1.63
N GLN A 30 -12.77 8.40 -0.34
CA GLN A 30 -11.88 9.38 0.29
C GLN A 30 -10.47 9.44 -0.34
N PRO A 31 -9.70 8.34 -0.48
CA PRO A 31 -8.37 8.39 -1.10
C PRO A 31 -8.45 8.73 -2.59
N ARG A 32 -9.55 8.39 -3.29
CA ARG A 32 -9.75 8.81 -4.70
C ARG A 32 -9.99 10.32 -4.83
N ILE A 33 -10.73 10.92 -3.90
CA ILE A 33 -10.86 12.39 -3.84
C ILE A 33 -9.50 13.03 -3.57
N ARG A 34 -8.75 12.50 -2.58
CA ARG A 34 -7.39 12.98 -2.28
C ARG A 34 -6.49 12.89 -3.51
N ALA A 35 -6.56 11.79 -4.27
CA ALA A 35 -5.82 11.61 -5.51
C ALA A 35 -6.15 12.67 -6.57
N THR A 36 -7.44 12.90 -6.83
CA THR A 36 -7.88 13.94 -7.77
C THR A 36 -7.37 15.32 -7.39
N LEU A 37 -7.44 15.68 -6.11
CA LEU A 37 -6.95 16.96 -5.60
C LEU A 37 -5.43 17.09 -5.75
N LEU A 38 -4.67 16.05 -5.39
CA LEU A 38 -3.21 16.04 -5.53
C LEU A 38 -2.77 16.23 -6.98
N MET A 39 -3.45 15.54 -7.92
CA MET A 39 -3.16 15.68 -9.36
C MET A 39 -3.52 17.07 -9.89
N ALA A 40 -4.64 17.65 -9.45
CA ALA A 40 -5.02 19.01 -9.82
C ALA A 40 -4.01 20.05 -9.30
N LEU A 41 -3.58 19.91 -8.04
CA LEU A 41 -2.56 20.77 -7.44
C LEU A 41 -1.20 20.63 -8.15
N ALA A 42 -0.82 19.41 -8.53
CA ALA A 42 0.40 19.17 -9.29
C ALA A 42 0.37 19.91 -10.63
N ASN A 43 -0.75 19.86 -11.36
CA ASN A 43 -0.92 20.61 -12.60
C ASN A 43 -0.81 22.12 -12.39
N GLN A 44 -1.52 22.67 -11.40
CA GLN A 44 -1.47 24.10 -11.08
C GLN A 44 -0.06 24.59 -10.75
N ARG A 45 0.72 23.74 -10.08
CA ARG A 45 2.07 24.08 -9.58
C ARG A 45 3.19 23.66 -10.51
N ARG A 46 2.87 23.00 -11.64
CA ARG A 46 3.86 22.34 -12.51
C ARG A 46 4.78 21.41 -11.70
N ALA A 47 4.20 20.65 -10.77
CA ALA A 47 4.89 19.75 -9.86
C ALA A 47 4.57 18.28 -10.18
N LEU A 48 5.22 17.36 -9.46
CA LEU A 48 4.95 15.93 -9.53
C LEU A 48 4.32 15.45 -8.22
N VAL A 49 3.35 14.53 -8.32
CA VAL A 49 2.83 13.80 -7.16
C VAL A 49 3.76 12.63 -6.85
N LEU A 50 4.17 12.50 -5.59
CA LEU A 50 4.93 11.35 -5.11
C LEU A 50 4.00 10.35 -4.43
N CYS A 51 3.97 9.12 -4.93
CA CYS A 51 3.20 8.02 -4.36
C CYS A 51 3.91 7.50 -3.09
N PRO A 52 3.23 7.45 -1.93
CA PRO A 52 3.83 7.05 -0.66
C PRO A 52 3.77 5.53 -0.40
N GLY A 53 3.32 4.71 -1.36
CA GLY A 53 3.19 3.26 -1.16
C GLY A 53 4.53 2.58 -0.93
N ASN A 54 4.61 1.71 0.07
CA ASN A 54 5.78 0.87 0.36
C ASN A 54 5.60 -0.56 -0.16
N LYS A 55 6.71 -1.31 -0.23
CA LYS A 55 6.75 -2.66 -0.82
C LYS A 55 5.79 -3.63 -0.14
N SER A 56 5.58 -3.50 1.16
CA SER A 56 4.70 -4.39 1.95
C SER A 56 3.24 -4.19 1.56
N GLU A 57 2.74 -2.95 1.61
CA GLU A 57 1.38 -2.58 1.20
C GLU A 57 1.12 -2.91 -0.27
N ILE A 58 2.09 -2.59 -1.14
CA ILE A 58 2.05 -2.90 -2.57
C ILE A 58 1.95 -4.40 -2.81
N ALA A 59 2.70 -5.23 -2.06
CA ALA A 59 2.73 -6.67 -2.24
C ALA A 59 1.36 -7.31 -1.99
N VAL A 60 0.71 -6.94 -0.89
CA VAL A 60 -0.59 -7.50 -0.50
C VAL A 60 -1.78 -6.70 -1.03
N GLY A 61 -1.52 -5.61 -1.76
CA GLY A 61 -2.55 -4.73 -2.33
C GLY A 61 -3.37 -4.00 -1.29
N TYR A 62 -2.76 -3.66 -0.14
CA TYR A 62 -3.35 -2.83 0.90
C TYR A 62 -3.28 -1.36 0.48
N SER A 63 -4.13 -1.03 -0.48
CA SER A 63 -4.25 0.29 -1.10
C SER A 63 -5.55 0.40 -1.87
N THR A 64 -5.98 1.63 -2.11
CA THR A 64 -7.06 1.96 -3.02
C THR A 64 -6.49 2.20 -4.42
N LEU A 65 -6.94 1.40 -5.39
CA LEU A 65 -6.58 1.63 -6.78
C LEU A 65 -7.05 3.03 -7.22
N TYR A 66 -6.13 3.80 -7.81
CA TYR A 66 -6.33 5.20 -8.20
C TYR A 66 -6.65 6.16 -7.05
N GLY A 67 -6.36 5.75 -5.81
CA GLY A 67 -6.41 6.59 -4.63
C GLY A 67 -5.01 6.97 -4.17
N ASP A 68 -4.63 6.45 -3.01
CA ASP A 68 -3.35 6.61 -2.33
C ASP A 68 -2.13 6.18 -3.17
N THR A 69 -2.34 5.38 -4.20
CA THR A 69 -1.27 4.89 -5.09
C THR A 69 -0.99 5.79 -6.30
N VAL A 70 -1.69 6.92 -6.46
CA VAL A 70 -1.46 7.86 -7.56
C VAL A 70 -0.09 8.55 -7.44
N GLY A 71 0.57 8.81 -8.56
CA GLY A 71 1.79 9.58 -8.58
C GLY A 71 2.54 9.50 -9.91
N ALA A 72 3.60 10.27 -10.03
CA ALA A 72 4.57 10.16 -11.11
C ALA A 72 5.77 9.28 -10.73
N LEU A 73 6.04 9.15 -9.43
CA LEU A 73 7.14 8.37 -8.87
C LEU A 73 6.70 7.83 -7.51
N ALA A 74 7.09 6.60 -7.17
CA ALA A 74 6.94 6.03 -5.84
C ALA A 74 8.32 5.85 -5.18
N PRO A 75 8.81 6.83 -4.39
CA PRO A 75 10.19 6.82 -3.90
C PRO A 75 10.52 5.66 -2.97
N ILE A 76 9.52 5.14 -2.24
CA ILE A 76 9.69 4.08 -1.24
C ILE A 76 9.04 2.76 -1.64
N ALA A 77 8.66 2.60 -2.91
CA ALA A 77 7.95 1.41 -3.40
C ALA A 77 8.73 0.10 -3.27
N ASP A 78 10.05 0.17 -3.11
CA ASP A 78 10.91 -1.00 -2.92
C ASP A 78 11.52 -1.10 -1.52
N LEU A 79 10.98 -0.34 -0.55
CA LEU A 79 11.24 -0.50 0.87
C LEU A 79 10.11 -1.28 1.53
N TYR A 80 10.45 -2.29 2.31
CA TYR A 80 9.51 -2.93 3.24
C TYR A 80 9.13 -1.99 4.39
N LYS A 81 7.96 -2.18 5.03
CA LYS A 81 7.48 -1.30 6.08
C LYS A 81 8.48 -1.14 7.22
N CYS A 82 9.08 -2.24 7.69
CA CYS A 82 10.12 -2.18 8.73
C CYS A 82 11.33 -1.35 8.27
N GLN A 83 11.67 -1.36 6.98
CA GLN A 83 12.75 -0.51 6.44
C GLN A 83 12.33 0.96 6.33
N VAL A 84 11.06 1.25 6.02
CA VAL A 84 10.53 2.62 6.05
C VAL A 84 10.62 3.20 7.46
N VAL A 85 10.27 2.42 8.48
CA VAL A 85 10.40 2.84 9.89
C VAL A 85 11.86 3.10 10.25
N ALA A 86 12.76 2.16 9.96
CA ALA A 86 14.20 2.34 10.22
C ALA A 86 14.79 3.57 9.47
N LEU A 87 14.36 3.79 8.22
CA LEU A 87 14.77 4.96 7.45
C LEU A 87 14.23 6.26 8.08
N ALA A 88 12.98 6.25 8.56
CA ALA A 88 12.39 7.39 9.23
C ALA A 88 13.15 7.76 10.51
N GLU A 89 13.60 6.77 11.29
CA GLU A 89 14.43 6.99 12.47
C GLU A 89 15.79 7.62 12.14
N SER A 90 16.40 7.24 11.01
CA SER A 90 17.69 7.78 10.58
C SER A 90 17.64 9.28 10.26
N PHE A 91 16.46 9.82 9.94
CA PHE A 91 16.24 11.25 9.74
C PHE A 91 16.10 12.06 11.04
N GLY A 92 16.06 11.39 12.21
CA GLY A 92 15.98 12.02 13.52
C GLY A 92 14.82 13.02 13.62
N LYS A 93 15.12 14.26 14.02
CA LYS A 93 14.12 15.31 14.28
C LYS A 93 13.42 15.86 13.04
N LEU A 94 13.86 15.50 11.83
CA LEU A 94 13.15 15.88 10.60
C LEU A 94 11.77 15.22 10.52
N ILE A 95 11.60 14.03 11.12
CA ILE A 95 10.31 13.37 11.27
C ILE A 95 9.84 13.54 12.71
N PRO A 96 8.72 14.27 12.96
CA PRO A 96 8.23 14.50 14.31
C PRO A 96 7.96 13.20 15.08
N ASP A 97 8.21 13.20 16.40
CA ASP A 97 8.00 12.01 17.25
C ASP A 97 6.56 11.49 17.16
N ARG A 98 5.58 12.40 17.06
CA ARG A 98 4.16 12.05 16.86
C ARG A 98 3.87 11.22 15.61
N VAL A 99 4.73 11.27 14.59
CA VAL A 99 4.60 10.43 13.38
C VAL A 99 5.21 9.06 13.62
N ARG A 100 6.29 8.99 14.41
CA ARG A 100 7.03 7.76 14.72
C ARG A 100 6.28 6.87 15.70
N THR A 101 5.59 7.45 16.69
CA THR A 101 4.86 6.69 17.71
C THR A 101 3.41 6.39 17.35
N LYS A 102 2.93 6.91 16.22
CA LYS A 102 1.55 6.70 15.78
C LYS A 102 1.40 5.26 15.26
N PRO A 103 0.40 4.49 15.75
CA PRO A 103 0.09 3.19 15.18
C PRO A 103 -0.24 3.29 13.68
N PRO A 104 0.18 2.33 12.84
CA PRO A 104 -0.21 2.29 11.44
C PRO A 104 -1.74 2.25 11.26
N SER A 105 -2.26 3.13 10.41
CA SER A 105 -3.67 3.27 10.09
C SER A 105 -3.85 4.02 8.76
N ALA A 106 -4.79 3.58 7.92
CA ALA A 106 -5.21 4.31 6.72
C ALA A 106 -6.15 5.51 6.99
N GLU A 107 -6.69 5.63 8.22
CA GLU A 107 -7.57 6.72 8.67
C GLU A 107 -8.75 7.01 7.73
N LEU A 108 -9.40 5.95 7.24
CA LEU A 108 -10.59 6.02 6.38
C LEU A 108 -11.90 5.82 7.15
N ARG A 109 -11.83 5.25 8.35
CA ARG A 109 -12.95 5.08 9.28
C ARG A 109 -12.50 5.33 10.72
N GLU A 110 -13.45 5.57 11.61
CA GLU A 110 -13.15 5.77 13.03
C GLU A 110 -12.43 4.55 13.63
N ALA A 111 -11.41 4.84 14.45
CA ALA A 111 -10.60 3.86 15.16
C ALA A 111 -9.96 2.76 14.28
N GLN A 112 -9.77 3.01 12.98
CA GLN A 112 -9.11 2.06 12.08
C GLN A 112 -7.70 1.73 12.56
N ARG A 113 -7.35 0.43 12.56
CA ARG A 113 -5.98 -0.04 12.75
C ARG A 113 -5.61 -1.01 11.64
N ASP A 114 -4.39 -0.90 11.12
CA ASP A 114 -3.92 -1.79 10.04
C ASP A 114 -3.76 -3.25 10.53
N ASP A 115 -3.54 -3.45 11.84
CA ASP A 115 -3.39 -4.77 12.48
C ASP A 115 -4.70 -5.59 12.52
N GLU A 116 -5.84 -4.98 12.20
CA GLU A 116 -7.11 -5.68 11.99
C GLU A 116 -7.18 -6.35 10.61
N ASP A 117 -6.44 -5.83 9.63
CA ASP A 117 -6.52 -6.26 8.23
C ASP A 117 -5.32 -7.08 7.76
N LEU A 118 -4.16 -6.90 8.41
CA LEU A 118 -2.87 -7.46 8.05
C LEU A 118 -2.17 -8.07 9.28
N PRO A 119 -1.34 -9.11 9.09
CA PRO A 119 -0.42 -9.54 10.14
C PRO A 119 0.57 -8.43 10.49
N ALA A 120 1.20 -8.53 11.67
CA ALA A 120 2.25 -7.60 12.08
C ALA A 120 3.33 -7.47 11.00
N TYR A 121 3.80 -6.24 10.77
CA TYR A 121 4.67 -5.95 9.63
C TYR A 121 6.01 -6.68 9.66
N ASP A 122 6.53 -7.02 10.83
CA ASP A 122 7.73 -7.84 10.97
C ASP A 122 7.52 -9.27 10.41
N VAL A 123 6.37 -9.88 10.71
CA VAL A 123 5.96 -11.17 10.16
C VAL A 123 5.67 -11.06 8.66
N LEU A 124 4.89 -10.05 8.26
CA LEU A 124 4.56 -9.80 6.86
C LEU A 124 5.83 -9.63 6.01
N ASP A 125 6.72 -8.73 6.42
CA ASP A 125 7.95 -8.42 5.68
C ASP A 125 8.87 -9.64 5.58
N ALA A 126 8.92 -10.48 6.62
CA ALA A 126 9.68 -11.73 6.59
C ALA A 126 9.15 -12.70 5.54
N ILE A 127 7.84 -12.95 5.50
CA ILE A 127 7.19 -13.80 4.49
C ILE A 127 7.40 -13.21 3.09
N LEU A 128 7.16 -11.91 2.93
CA LEU A 128 7.30 -11.24 1.64
C LEU A 128 8.72 -11.30 1.08
N LYS A 129 9.76 -11.20 1.91
CA LYS A 129 11.15 -11.38 1.46
C LYS A 129 11.39 -12.78 0.91
N GLN A 130 10.90 -13.80 1.60
CA GLN A 130 11.03 -15.20 1.16
C GLN A 130 10.29 -15.43 -0.17
N VAL A 131 9.04 -14.98 -0.27
CA VAL A 131 8.23 -15.18 -1.48
C VAL A 131 8.74 -14.35 -2.65
N ILE A 132 8.98 -13.04 -2.45
CA ILE A 132 9.30 -12.12 -3.54
C ILE A 132 10.75 -12.24 -3.93
N GLU A 133 11.69 -12.30 -2.98
CA GLU A 133 13.12 -12.22 -3.30
C GLU A 133 13.73 -13.62 -3.46
N ALA A 134 13.46 -14.52 -2.50
CA ALA A 134 14.01 -15.88 -2.52
C ALA A 134 13.21 -16.89 -3.40
N ASN A 135 12.00 -16.54 -3.86
CA ASN A 135 11.07 -17.46 -4.53
C ASN A 135 10.75 -18.71 -3.69
N ALA A 136 10.64 -18.56 -2.38
CA ALA A 136 10.31 -19.68 -1.50
C ALA A 136 8.90 -20.21 -1.77
N SER A 137 8.73 -21.53 -1.73
CA SER A 137 7.42 -22.19 -1.81
C SER A 137 6.67 -22.13 -0.47
N LYS A 138 5.34 -22.37 -0.50
CA LYS A 138 4.52 -22.52 0.72
C LYS A 138 5.17 -23.51 1.71
N THR A 139 5.56 -24.69 1.24
CA THR A 139 6.22 -25.71 2.09
C THR A 139 7.50 -25.19 2.75
N GLN A 140 8.32 -24.40 2.04
CA GLN A 140 9.53 -23.82 2.61
C GLN A 140 9.22 -22.78 3.68
N LEU A 141 8.13 -22.01 3.55
CA LEU A 141 7.68 -21.07 4.57
C LEU A 141 7.19 -21.80 5.83
N LEU A 142 6.39 -22.84 5.66
CA LEU A 142 5.91 -23.65 6.79
C LEU A 142 7.07 -24.30 7.55
N ASN A 143 8.07 -24.82 6.82
CA ASN A 143 9.28 -25.38 7.43
C ASN A 143 10.15 -24.34 8.17
N GLN A 144 9.99 -23.05 7.85
CA GLN A 144 10.61 -21.94 8.59
C GLN A 144 9.83 -21.56 9.86
N GLY A 145 8.68 -22.20 10.10
CA GLY A 145 7.85 -21.98 11.29
C GLY A 145 6.84 -20.85 11.16
N PHE A 146 6.58 -20.35 9.95
CA PHE A 146 5.47 -19.41 9.74
C PHE A 146 4.13 -20.12 9.89
N ASP A 147 3.16 -19.39 10.46
CA ASP A 147 1.78 -19.86 10.62
C ASP A 147 1.12 -20.09 9.25
N GLU A 148 0.39 -21.20 9.11
CA GLU A 148 -0.17 -21.62 7.82
C GLU A 148 -1.26 -20.66 7.32
N ASP A 149 -2.15 -20.21 8.21
CA ASP A 149 -3.24 -19.30 7.84
C ASP A 149 -2.69 -17.96 7.38
N VAL A 150 -1.64 -17.46 8.05
CA VAL A 150 -0.95 -16.22 7.66
C VAL A 150 -0.26 -16.37 6.30
N VAL A 151 0.45 -17.49 6.08
CA VAL A 151 1.12 -17.76 4.80
C VAL A 151 0.10 -17.81 3.67
N ASP A 152 -1.00 -18.53 3.86
CA ASP A 152 -2.05 -18.69 2.86
C ASP A 152 -2.73 -17.36 2.51
N ASP A 153 -3.03 -16.54 3.51
CA ASP A 153 -3.61 -15.21 3.27
C ASP A 153 -2.64 -14.30 2.51
N VAL A 154 -1.36 -14.26 2.90
CA VAL A 154 -0.35 -13.44 2.22
C VAL A 154 -0.14 -13.88 0.77
N LEU A 155 0.03 -15.18 0.51
CA LEU A 155 0.18 -15.71 -0.85
C LEU A 155 -1.05 -15.40 -1.72
N ARG A 156 -2.25 -15.60 -1.16
CA ARG A 156 -3.51 -15.26 -1.82
C ARG A 156 -3.58 -13.77 -2.17
N ARG A 157 -3.25 -12.88 -1.23
CA ARG A 157 -3.24 -11.42 -1.47
C ARG A 157 -2.22 -11.01 -2.51
N ILE A 158 -1.02 -11.60 -2.51
CA ILE A 158 -0.05 -11.37 -3.57
C ILE A 158 -0.68 -11.73 -4.90
N ARG A 159 -1.23 -12.94 -5.08
CA ARG A 159 -1.82 -13.37 -6.36
C ARG A 159 -2.94 -12.45 -6.83
N LEU A 160 -3.90 -12.13 -5.96
CA LEU A 160 -5.10 -11.36 -6.32
C LEU A 160 -4.82 -9.89 -6.66
N ASN A 161 -3.73 -9.30 -6.16
CA ASN A 161 -3.47 -7.87 -6.30
C ASN A 161 -2.45 -7.50 -7.39
N GLU A 162 -2.12 -8.41 -8.32
CA GLU A 162 -1.21 -8.12 -9.44
C GLU A 162 -1.73 -6.97 -10.31
N TYR A 163 -3.05 -6.86 -10.51
CA TYR A 163 -3.65 -5.76 -11.26
C TYR A 163 -3.40 -4.39 -10.64
N LYS A 164 -3.38 -4.28 -9.31
CA LYS A 164 -3.04 -3.01 -8.63
C LYS A 164 -1.57 -2.67 -8.87
N ARG A 165 -0.69 -3.66 -8.73
CA ARG A 165 0.76 -3.47 -8.88
C ARG A 165 1.17 -3.02 -10.28
N LYS A 166 0.51 -3.51 -11.33
CA LYS A 166 0.79 -3.09 -12.71
C LYS A 166 0.43 -1.63 -13.01
N GLN A 167 -0.33 -0.99 -12.12
CA GLN A 167 -0.80 0.39 -12.29
C GLN A 167 -0.09 1.37 -11.37
N LEU A 168 0.92 0.90 -10.62
CA LEU A 168 1.76 1.77 -9.82
C LEU A 168 2.66 2.63 -10.70
N PRO A 169 2.95 3.86 -10.27
CA PRO A 169 4.00 4.64 -10.90
C PRO A 169 5.37 3.95 -10.74
N PRO A 170 6.37 4.34 -11.54
CA PRO A 170 7.73 3.84 -11.39
C PRO A 170 8.23 3.99 -9.94
N GLY A 171 8.79 2.90 -9.39
CA GLY A 171 9.43 2.90 -8.08
C GLY A 171 10.96 2.97 -8.18
N LEU A 172 11.61 3.58 -7.19
CA LEU A 172 13.06 3.45 -7.01
C LEU A 172 13.39 2.05 -6.51
N LYS A 173 14.34 1.37 -7.16
CA LYS A 173 14.66 -0.04 -6.91
C LYS A 173 15.96 -0.15 -6.14
N ILE A 174 15.93 -0.91 -5.05
CA ILE A 174 17.06 -1.10 -4.14
C ILE A 174 17.23 -2.56 -3.71
N SER A 175 16.17 -3.36 -3.81
CA SER A 175 16.18 -4.79 -3.49
C SER A 175 16.61 -5.63 -4.70
N PRO A 176 17.07 -6.87 -4.48
CA PRO A 176 17.36 -7.81 -5.56
C PRO A 176 16.16 -8.11 -6.47
N LYS A 177 14.93 -8.07 -5.93
CA LYS A 177 13.70 -8.29 -6.69
C LYS A 177 12.60 -7.28 -6.34
N ALA A 178 12.60 -6.19 -7.10
CA ALA A 178 11.55 -5.16 -7.04
C ALA A 178 10.33 -5.52 -7.90
N PHE A 179 9.16 -4.98 -7.55
CA PHE A 179 7.98 -5.04 -8.41
C PHE A 179 8.20 -4.29 -9.75
N GLY A 180 7.42 -4.67 -10.77
CA GLY A 180 7.59 -4.16 -12.13
C GLY A 180 8.60 -4.98 -12.92
N SER A 181 9.77 -4.41 -13.24
CA SER A 181 10.74 -5.13 -14.09
C SER A 181 11.41 -6.31 -13.40
N GLY A 182 11.55 -6.28 -12.07
CA GLY A 182 12.24 -7.32 -11.28
C GLY A 182 11.37 -8.55 -10.99
N ARG A 183 10.05 -8.38 -10.94
CA ARG A 183 9.07 -9.46 -10.78
C ARG A 183 7.93 -9.28 -11.77
N ARG A 184 7.83 -10.18 -12.75
CA ARG A 184 6.81 -10.14 -13.80
C ARG A 184 5.86 -11.33 -13.65
N MET A 185 4.60 -11.05 -13.32
CA MET A 185 3.54 -12.05 -13.34
C MET A 185 2.43 -11.65 -14.32
N PRO A 186 1.69 -12.62 -14.87
CA PRO A 186 0.50 -12.32 -15.63
C PRO A 186 -0.61 -11.76 -14.73
N LEU A 187 -1.41 -10.83 -15.28
CA LEU A 187 -2.56 -10.25 -14.57
C LEU A 187 -3.59 -11.32 -14.24
N THR A 188 -3.93 -12.13 -15.24
CA THR A 188 -4.78 -13.31 -15.12
C THR A 188 -3.88 -14.51 -14.88
N ASN A 189 -3.87 -15.04 -13.66
CA ASN A 189 -3.13 -16.24 -13.33
C ASN A 189 -4.00 -17.16 -12.45
N GLY A 190 -3.87 -18.46 -12.65
CA GLY A 190 -4.57 -19.52 -11.90
C GLY A 190 -3.58 -20.51 -11.29
N TYR A 191 -2.39 -20.04 -10.91
CA TYR A 191 -1.40 -20.89 -10.27
C TYR A 191 -1.96 -21.40 -8.93
N ILE A 192 -2.02 -22.72 -8.80
CA ILE A 192 -2.32 -23.43 -7.56
C ILE A 192 -0.95 -23.77 -6.97
N GLU A 193 -0.62 -23.16 -5.82
CA GLU A 193 0.60 -23.44 -5.05
C GLU A 193 0.37 -24.56 -4.04
#